data_AF-G9ZY53-F1
#
_entry.id   AF-G9ZY53-F1
#
_cell.length_a   1.000
_cell.length_b   1.000
_cell.length_c   1.000
_cell.angle_alpha   90.00
_cell.angle_beta   90.00
_cell.angle_gamma   90.00
#
_symmetry.space_group_name_H-M   'P 1'
#
loop_
_entity.id
_entity.type
_entity.pdbx_description
1 polymer ?
#
loop_
_entity_poly.entity_id
_entity_poly.type
_entity_poly.pdbx_seq_one_letter_code
_entity_poly.pdbx_strand_id
1 'polypeptide(L)'
;PPTLLVCADDAGGSDIHGAAEVLRVPRSSIGGLDIHALLPKLAARGLTRIFVEGGGLTVSRFLAAGCLDRLHVTVAPVLLGSGIPAFTLPEAARIADGLRFEWGVHNLGDDVLFDIALHRARPAVCEASA
;
A
#
# COMPACT_ATOMS: atom_id res chain seq x y z
N PRO A 1 14.79 13.74 8.13
CA PRO A 1 13.96 14.39 7.09
C PRO A 1 12.77 15.08 7.78
N PRO A 2 12.25 16.20 7.25
CA PRO A 2 11.05 16.81 7.80
C PRO A 2 9.84 15.88 7.64
N THR A 3 8.90 15.93 8.58
CA THR A 3 7.64 15.20 8.49
C THR A 3 6.74 15.87 7.46
N LEU A 4 6.18 15.08 6.55
CA LEU A 4 5.16 15.54 5.60
C LEU A 4 3.79 15.07 6.07
N LEU A 5 2.83 15.99 6.14
CA LEU A 5 1.41 15.68 6.25
C LEU A 5 0.82 15.67 4.84
N VAL A 6 0.49 14.50 4.32
CA VAL A 6 -0.15 14.39 3.00
C VAL A 6 -1.66 14.49 3.15
N CYS A 7 -2.31 15.40 2.43
CA CYS A 7 -3.76 15.57 2.45
C CYS A 7 -4.34 15.81 1.05
N ALA A 8 -5.66 15.78 0.95
CA ALA A 8 -6.36 16.04 -0.31
C ALA A 8 -6.25 17.53 -0.71
N ASP A 9 -6.23 17.82 -2.01
CA ASP A 9 -6.21 19.21 -2.51
C ASP A 9 -7.40 20.04 -1.99
N ASP A 10 -8.55 19.40 -1.78
CA ASP A 10 -9.78 20.00 -1.25
C ASP A 10 -9.83 20.08 0.30
N ALA A 11 -8.82 19.57 1.00
CA ALA A 11 -8.75 19.66 2.45
C ALA A 11 -8.49 21.12 2.86
N GLY A 12 -9.33 21.69 3.70
CA GLY A 12 -9.08 23.03 4.26
C GLY A 12 -7.83 23.07 5.16
N GLY A 13 -7.35 24.28 5.47
CA GLY A 13 -6.25 24.50 6.42
C GLY A 13 -5.00 25.13 5.82
N SER A 14 -4.01 25.37 6.68
CA SER A 14 -2.70 25.95 6.33
C SER A 14 -1.80 24.93 5.62
N ASP A 15 -0.73 25.41 4.98
CA ASP A 15 0.33 24.57 4.37
C ASP A 15 1.33 24.02 5.41
N ILE A 16 1.09 24.29 6.69
CA ILE A 16 1.85 23.76 7.82
C ILE A 16 0.87 23.26 8.88
N HIS A 17 1.12 22.06 9.42
CA HIS A 17 0.41 21.48 10.54
C HIS A 17 1.38 21.15 11.68
N GLY A 18 1.42 21.99 12.71
CA GLY A 18 2.45 21.90 13.74
C GLY A 18 3.83 22.16 13.14
N ALA A 19 4.71 21.15 13.20
CA ALA A 19 6.02 21.19 12.56
C ALA A 19 6.06 20.49 11.18
N ALA A 20 4.94 19.88 10.75
CA ALA A 20 4.87 19.17 9.48
C ALA A 20 4.51 20.11 8.33
N GLU A 21 5.22 19.98 7.23
CA GLU A 21 4.83 20.60 5.96
C GLU A 21 3.67 19.83 5.36
N VAL A 22 2.68 20.54 4.80
CA VAL A 22 1.51 19.92 4.17
C VAL A 22 1.77 19.71 2.68
N LEU A 23 1.68 18.46 2.24
CA LEU A 23 1.74 18.08 0.84
C LEU A 23 0.34 17.73 0.33
N ARG A 24 -0.19 18.56 -0.56
CA ARG A 24 -1.52 18.36 -1.14
C ARG A 24 -1.46 17.45 -2.36
N VAL A 25 -2.40 16.53 -2.48
CA VAL A 25 -2.55 15.62 -3.64
C VAL A 25 -4.03 15.46 -4.01
N PRO A 26 -4.37 15.18 -5.27
CA PRO A 26 -5.75 14.97 -5.66
C PRO A 26 -6.32 13.72 -4.98
N ARG A 27 -7.65 13.66 -4.91
CA ARG A 27 -8.35 12.44 -4.48
C ARG A 27 -8.34 11.42 -5.61
N SER A 28 -8.26 10.14 -5.24
CA SER A 28 -8.52 9.04 -6.17
C SER A 28 -10.02 8.92 -6.47
N SER A 29 -10.38 8.47 -7.67
CA SER A 29 -11.78 8.20 -8.05
C SER A 29 -12.43 7.10 -7.22
N ILE A 30 -11.63 6.18 -6.65
CA ILE A 30 -12.08 5.11 -5.75
C ILE A 30 -11.97 5.50 -4.26
N GLY A 31 -11.75 6.79 -3.97
CA GLY A 31 -11.63 7.34 -2.63
C GLY A 31 -10.22 7.31 -2.04
N GLY A 32 -9.97 8.16 -1.06
CA GLY A 32 -8.62 8.40 -0.53
C GLY A 32 -7.79 9.32 -1.44
N LEU A 33 -6.47 9.29 -1.24
CA LEU A 33 -5.50 10.11 -2.00
C LEU A 33 -5.05 9.36 -3.25
N ASP A 34 -4.81 10.10 -4.33
CA ASP A 34 -4.25 9.55 -5.56
C ASP A 34 -2.75 9.24 -5.37
N ILE A 35 -2.43 7.94 -5.38
CA ILE A 35 -1.07 7.43 -5.17
C ILE A 35 -0.17 7.72 -6.38
N HIS A 36 -0.71 7.67 -7.60
CA HIS A 36 0.04 8.01 -8.82
C HIS A 36 0.41 9.49 -8.86
N ALA A 37 -0.41 10.37 -8.28
CA ALA A 37 -0.08 11.78 -8.12
C ALA A 37 0.85 12.05 -6.93
N LEU A 38 0.79 11.24 -5.87
CA LEU A 38 1.63 11.37 -4.68
C LEU A 38 3.10 11.01 -4.96
N LEU A 39 3.36 9.86 -5.56
CA LEU A 39 4.72 9.33 -5.71
C LEU A 39 5.68 10.29 -6.46
N PRO A 40 5.30 10.93 -7.58
CA PRO A 40 6.16 11.90 -8.25
C PRO A 40 6.48 13.13 -7.38
N LYS A 41 5.53 13.59 -6.55
CA LYS A 41 5.76 14.72 -5.64
C LYS A 41 6.75 14.36 -4.52
N LEU A 42 6.71 13.12 -4.03
CA LEU A 42 7.71 12.61 -3.09
C LEU A 42 9.08 12.45 -3.76
N ALA A 43 9.13 11.90 -4.97
CA ALA A 43 10.36 11.72 -5.73
C ALA A 43 11.06 13.06 -6.05
N ALA A 44 10.30 14.10 -6.40
CA ALA A 44 10.81 15.46 -6.61
C ALA A 44 11.49 16.07 -5.37
N ARG A 45 11.22 15.52 -4.18
CA ARG A 45 11.86 15.88 -2.90
C ARG A 45 13.04 14.96 -2.55
N GLY A 46 13.47 14.11 -3.47
CA GLY A 46 14.51 13.11 -3.25
C GLY A 46 14.05 11.85 -2.51
N LEU A 47 12.75 11.71 -2.23
CA LEU A 47 12.18 10.55 -1.54
C LEU A 47 11.82 9.46 -2.57
N THR A 48 12.81 8.67 -2.97
CA THR A 48 12.69 7.69 -4.07
C THR A 48 12.55 6.23 -3.61
N ARG A 49 12.81 5.95 -2.33
CA ARG A 49 12.55 4.66 -1.70
C ARG A 49 11.63 4.89 -0.51
N ILE A 50 10.41 4.35 -0.61
CA ILE A 50 9.35 4.55 0.38
C ILE A 50 9.02 3.20 0.97
N PHE A 51 8.99 3.14 2.30
CA PHE A 51 8.41 2.02 3.02
C PHE A 51 6.99 2.42 3.44
N VAL A 52 6.00 1.66 2.98
CA VAL A 52 4.58 1.94 3.24
C VAL A 52 4.15 1.11 4.45
N GLU A 53 4.04 1.78 5.59
CA GLU A 53 3.50 1.20 6.82
C GLU A 53 2.10 1.77 7.12
N GLY A 54 1.29 0.98 7.83
CA GLY A 54 -0.03 1.40 8.29
C GLY A 54 -0.99 0.22 8.40
N GLY A 55 -2.27 0.53 8.54
CA GLY A 55 -3.32 -0.49 8.55
C GLY A 55 -3.58 -1.11 7.18
N GLY A 56 -4.40 -2.16 7.16
CA GLY A 56 -4.73 -2.90 5.94
C GLY A 56 -5.27 -2.02 4.81
N LEU A 57 -6.02 -0.96 5.12
CA LEU A 57 -6.52 0.00 4.12
C LEU A 57 -5.39 0.75 3.38
N THR A 58 -4.36 1.21 4.11
CA THR A 58 -3.25 1.96 3.51
C THR A 58 -2.48 1.08 2.55
N VAL A 59 -2.05 -0.09 3.01
CA VAL A 59 -1.28 -1.05 2.19
C VAL A 59 -2.12 -1.54 1.00
N SER A 60 -3.41 -1.83 1.22
CA SER A 60 -4.32 -2.27 0.15
C SER A 60 -4.49 -1.24 -0.96
N ARG A 61 -4.53 0.06 -0.63
CA ARG A 61 -4.63 1.12 -1.64
C ARG A 61 -3.38 1.18 -2.52
N PHE A 62 -2.19 1.05 -1.94
CA PHE A 62 -0.95 0.99 -2.73
C PHE A 62 -0.89 -0.27 -3.59
N LEU A 63 -1.33 -1.41 -3.04
CA LEU A 63 -1.39 -2.68 -3.75
C LEU A 63 -2.37 -2.60 -4.94
N ALA A 64 -3.58 -2.10 -4.72
CA ALA A 64 -4.61 -1.91 -5.75
C ALA A 64 -4.23 -0.87 -6.81
N ALA A 65 -3.46 0.17 -6.43
CA ALA A 65 -2.90 1.13 -7.39
C ALA A 65 -1.74 0.54 -8.22
N GLY A 66 -1.27 -0.68 -7.91
CA GLY A 66 -0.10 -1.28 -8.54
C GLY A 66 1.18 -0.48 -8.34
N CYS A 67 1.28 0.20 -7.19
CA CYS A 67 2.36 1.10 -6.82
C CYS A 67 3.32 0.49 -5.77
N LEU A 68 3.28 -0.83 -5.57
CA LEU A 68 4.21 -1.55 -4.72
C LEU A 68 5.18 -2.37 -5.58
N ASP A 69 6.47 -2.21 -5.34
CA ASP A 69 7.51 -3.03 -5.97
C ASP A 69 7.75 -4.35 -5.21
N ARG A 70 7.50 -4.35 -3.89
CA ARG A 70 7.76 -5.44 -2.96
C ARG A 70 6.75 -5.38 -1.82
N LEU A 71 6.30 -6.54 -1.34
CA LEU A 71 5.40 -6.69 -0.21
C LEU A 71 6.02 -7.62 0.82
N HIS A 72 6.09 -7.15 2.06
CA HIS A 72 6.55 -7.90 3.21
C HIS A 72 5.34 -8.27 4.07
N VAL A 73 5.08 -9.56 4.24
CA VAL A 73 3.98 -10.08 5.07
C VAL A 73 4.55 -10.88 6.22
N THR A 74 4.44 -10.36 7.44
CA THR A 74 4.84 -11.07 8.66
C THR A 74 3.64 -11.78 9.26
N VAL A 75 3.79 -13.07 9.57
CA VAL A 75 2.79 -13.90 10.23
C VAL A 75 3.32 -14.30 11.60
N ALA A 76 2.58 -13.93 12.64
CA ALA A 76 2.83 -14.34 14.01
C ALA A 76 1.97 -15.56 14.39
N PRO A 77 2.43 -16.44 15.29
CA PRO A 77 1.71 -17.65 15.70
C PRO A 77 0.59 -17.34 16.72
N VAL A 78 -0.31 -16.42 16.39
CA VAL A 78 -1.38 -15.93 17.27
C VAL A 78 -2.74 -15.99 16.56
N LEU A 79 -3.75 -16.53 17.24
CA LEU A 79 -5.14 -16.55 16.77
C LEU A 79 -5.91 -15.37 17.37
N LEU A 80 -6.34 -14.42 16.53
CA LEU A 80 -7.02 -13.19 16.94
C LEU A 80 -8.55 -13.23 16.74
N GLY A 81 -9.13 -14.38 16.38
CA GLY A 81 -10.54 -14.49 16.01
C GLY A 81 -10.83 -13.83 14.66
N SER A 82 -11.96 -13.12 14.54
CA SER A 82 -12.39 -12.50 13.28
C SER A 82 -11.49 -11.36 12.80
N GLY A 83 -10.71 -10.76 13.71
CA GLY A 83 -9.65 -9.80 13.39
C GLY A 83 -10.04 -8.65 12.47
N ILE A 84 -9.01 -7.97 11.94
CA ILE A 84 -9.13 -7.01 10.84
C ILE A 84 -8.37 -7.63 9.65
N PRO A 85 -8.96 -7.69 8.45
CA PRO A 85 -8.26 -8.21 7.28
C PRO A 85 -6.97 -7.44 6.99
N ALA A 86 -5.89 -8.16 6.72
CA ALA A 86 -4.62 -7.55 6.33
C ALA A 86 -4.71 -6.80 4.99
N PHE A 87 -5.52 -7.32 4.06
CA PHE A 87 -5.76 -6.72 2.75
C PHE A 87 -7.25 -6.66 2.43
N THR A 88 -7.65 -5.63 1.68
CA THR A 88 -8.98 -5.48 1.10
C THR A 88 -8.80 -5.17 -0.39
N LEU A 89 -9.03 -6.18 -1.22
CA LEU A 89 -8.90 -6.13 -2.67
C LEU A 89 -10.21 -6.59 -3.32
N PRO A 90 -10.45 -6.25 -4.60
CA PRO A 90 -11.54 -6.85 -5.36
C PRO A 90 -11.47 -8.38 -5.33
N GLU A 91 -12.62 -9.03 -5.16
CA GLU A 91 -12.71 -10.49 -5.11
C GLU A 91 -12.36 -11.12 -6.46
N ALA A 92 -11.61 -12.22 -6.44
CA ALA A 92 -11.42 -13.05 -7.61
C ALA A 92 -12.64 -13.94 -7.83
N ALA A 93 -13.19 -13.97 -9.05
CA ALA A 93 -14.34 -14.82 -9.37
C ALA A 93 -13.97 -16.32 -9.34
N ARG A 94 -12.74 -16.66 -9.73
CA ARG A 94 -12.19 -18.02 -9.71
C ARG A 94 -10.80 -18.01 -9.08
N ILE A 95 -10.36 -19.17 -8.58
CA ILE A 95 -8.98 -19.35 -8.09
C ILE A 95 -7.94 -19.01 -9.16
N ALA A 96 -8.26 -19.25 -10.44
CA ALA A 96 -7.40 -18.91 -11.57
C ALA A 96 -7.21 -17.39 -11.76
N ASP A 97 -8.18 -16.59 -11.33
CA ASP A 97 -8.17 -15.12 -11.46
C ASP A 97 -7.43 -14.44 -10.29
N GLY A 98 -7.06 -15.22 -9.27
CA GLY A 98 -6.34 -14.72 -8.10
C GLY A 98 -4.90 -14.32 -8.40
N LEU A 99 -4.42 -13.29 -7.71
CA LEU A 99 -3.04 -12.84 -7.80
C LEU A 99 -2.08 -13.92 -7.29
N ARG A 100 -1.06 -14.24 -8.10
CA ARG A 100 -0.02 -15.23 -7.77
C ARG A 100 1.35 -14.57 -7.77
N PHE A 101 2.13 -14.87 -6.74
CA PHE A 101 3.46 -14.30 -6.58
C PHE A 101 4.47 -15.38 -6.19
N GLU A 102 5.72 -15.19 -6.62
CA GLU A 102 6.86 -15.87 -6.01
C GLU A 102 7.18 -15.17 -4.68
N TRP A 103 7.53 -15.96 -3.66
CA TRP A 103 7.92 -15.44 -2.36
C TRP A 103 9.19 -16.10 -1.83
N GLY A 104 10.00 -15.31 -1.12
CA GLY A 104 11.01 -15.80 -0.18
C GLY A 104 10.40 -15.97 1.21
N VAL A 105 10.93 -16.89 2.00
CA VAL A 105 10.50 -17.12 3.38
C VAL A 105 11.67 -16.91 4.31
N HIS A 106 11.48 -16.07 5.33
CA HIS A 106 12.49 -15.74 6.32
C HIS A 106 11.94 -15.98 7.73
N ASN A 107 12.65 -16.76 8.55
CA ASN A 107 12.30 -16.91 9.96
C ASN A 107 12.70 -15.65 10.73
N LEU A 108 11.78 -15.11 11.53
CA LEU A 108 11.98 -13.94 12.39
C LEU A 108 11.69 -14.32 13.85
N GLY A 109 12.47 -15.27 14.38
CA GLY A 109 12.22 -15.83 15.71
C GLY A 109 10.95 -16.69 15.69
N ASP A 110 9.92 -16.28 16.44
CA ASP A 110 8.62 -16.95 16.49
C ASP A 110 7.73 -16.61 15.28
N ASP A 111 8.07 -15.55 14.54
CA ASP A 111 7.32 -15.07 13.37
C ASP A 111 7.95 -15.57 12.06
N VAL A 112 7.17 -15.51 10.98
CA VAL A 112 7.64 -15.79 9.62
C VAL A 112 7.36 -14.58 8.73
N LEU A 113 8.39 -14.13 8.00
CA LEU A 113 8.27 -13.11 6.96
C LEU A 113 8.22 -13.76 5.58
N PHE A 114 7.13 -13.49 4.85
CA PHE A 114 7.05 -13.71 3.41
C PHE A 114 7.51 -12.45 2.69
N ASP A 115 8.53 -12.61 1.85
CA ASP A 115 9.10 -11.55 1.04
C ASP A 115 8.71 -11.71 -0.43
N ILE A 116 7.83 -10.82 -0.91
CA ILE A 116 7.12 -10.95 -2.17
C ILE A 116 7.55 -9.84 -3.12
N ALA A 117 8.22 -10.18 -4.22
CA ALA A 117 8.62 -9.20 -5.23
C ALA A 117 7.49 -8.98 -6.25
N LEU A 118 6.87 -7.80 -6.25
CA LEU A 118 5.65 -7.49 -7.02
C LEU A 118 5.92 -6.93 -8.43
N HIS A 119 7.16 -6.57 -8.76
CA HIS A 119 7.58 -6.07 -10.08
C HIS A 119 7.19 -6.93 -11.30
N ARG A 120 6.66 -8.15 -11.09
CA ARG A 120 6.23 -9.10 -12.14
C ARG A 120 4.72 -9.27 -12.27
N ALA A 121 3.92 -8.66 -11.40
CA ALA A 121 2.46 -8.75 -11.42
C ALA A 121 1.87 -7.40 -11.02
N ARG A 122 1.08 -6.78 -11.91
CA ARG A 122 0.34 -5.56 -11.58
C ARG A 122 -0.92 -5.98 -10.80
N PRO A 123 -0.99 -5.78 -9.48
CA PRO A 123 -2.10 -6.24 -8.65
C PRO A 123 -3.35 -5.36 -8.77
N ALA A 124 -3.57 -4.75 -9.94
CA ALA A 124 -4.64 -3.80 -10.16
C ALA A 124 -6.02 -4.48 -10.07
N VAL A 125 -6.15 -5.72 -10.56
CA VAL A 125 -7.40 -6.49 -10.53
C VAL A 125 -7.10 -7.99 -10.56
N CYS A 126 -7.90 -8.79 -9.84
CA CYS A 126 -8.05 -10.21 -10.12
C CYS A 126 -8.83 -10.35 -11.45
N GLU A 127 -8.16 -10.39 -12.59
CA GLU A 127 -8.81 -10.39 -13.90
C GLU A 127 -9.49 -11.73 -14.20
N ALA A 128 -10.75 -11.70 -14.65
CA ALA A 128 -11.34 -12.82 -15.36
C ALA A 128 -10.73 -12.88 -16.76
N SER A 129 -9.94 -13.92 -17.07
CA SER A 129 -9.57 -14.18 -18.46
C SER A 129 -10.86 -14.44 -19.25
N ALA A 130 -11.06 -13.64 -20.32
CA ALA A 130 -12.10 -13.85 -21.33
C ALA A 130 -11.98 -15.22 -22.00
#